data_AF-A0A818VRQ4-F1
#
_entry.id   AF-A0A818VRQ4-F1
#
_cell.length_a   1.000
_cell.length_b   1.000
_cell.length_c   1.000
_cell.angle_alpha   90.00
_cell.angle_beta   90.00
_cell.angle_gamma   90.00
#
_symmetry.space_group_name_H-M   'P 1'
#
loop_
_entity.id
_entity.type
_entity.pdbx_description
1 polymer ?
#
loop_
_entity_poly.entity_id
_entity_poly.type
_entity_poly.pdbx_seq_one_letter_code
_entity_poly.pdbx_strand_id
1 'polypeptide(L)'
;MKRALISLVRQRALARSVESAKYLGSNNVLTLSTTTSRSISTSSTNYAAAQSSQTTPEVSSILEQKILGHQSKQDLEETGRVLTIGDGIARVYGLKNIQAEEMGMALNLEPDNVGVVVFGNDRLIKEGDIVKRTGAIVDVPIGDELLGRVVDALGNPIDGKVSGKMKLELAQYREVAAFAQFGSDLDAATQSLLNRGVRLTELLKQGQYVPMAIEEQVCVIYAGVRGHLDKLDPSKITKFEQAFLQHLKGQHKDVLESVRSKNEITPETDAKLKEIVQNFVSSFKA
;
A
#
# COMPACT_ATOMS: atom_id res chain seq x y z
N MET A 1 -5.21 14.52 22.42
CA MET A 1 -4.71 13.12 22.23
C MET A 1 -4.72 12.63 20.77
N LYS A 2 -5.65 13.02 19.88
CA LYS A 2 -5.69 12.53 18.47
C LYS A 2 -4.57 13.03 17.55
N ARG A 3 -3.91 14.18 17.84
CA ARG A 3 -2.77 14.69 17.03
C ARG A 3 -1.46 13.92 17.23
N ALA A 4 -1.27 13.28 18.40
CA ALA A 4 -0.06 12.49 18.69
C ALA A 4 -0.08 11.09 18.01
N LEU A 5 -1.28 10.55 17.72
CA LEU A 5 -1.41 9.24 17.08
C LEU A 5 -1.01 9.29 15.60
N ILE A 6 -1.27 10.41 14.91
CA ILE A 6 -0.99 10.59 13.48
C ILE A 6 0.52 10.73 13.22
N SER A 7 1.28 11.35 14.12
CA SER A 7 2.75 11.41 13.98
C SER A 7 3.42 10.05 14.26
N LEU A 8 2.85 9.26 15.18
CA LEU A 8 3.38 7.94 15.55
C LEU A 8 3.19 6.89 14.43
N VAL A 9 2.06 6.98 13.70
CA VAL A 9 1.79 6.10 12.55
C VAL A 9 2.73 6.44 11.37
N ARG A 10 3.07 7.72 11.17
CA ARG A 10 4.02 8.16 10.13
C ARG A 10 5.46 7.72 10.43
N GLN A 11 5.86 7.70 11.71
CA GLN A 11 7.18 7.19 12.14
C GLN A 11 7.31 5.66 12.00
N ARG A 12 6.22 4.91 12.19
CA ARG A 12 6.22 3.44 11.98
C ARG A 12 6.30 3.04 10.50
N ALA A 13 5.75 3.83 9.59
CA ALA A 13 5.85 3.57 8.16
C ALA A 13 7.29 3.76 7.62
N LEU A 14 8.00 4.78 8.11
CA LEU A 14 9.42 5.01 7.77
C LEU A 14 10.34 3.94 8.35
N ALA A 15 10.06 3.45 9.57
CA ALA A 15 10.85 2.36 10.17
C ALA A 15 10.75 1.03 9.38
N ARG A 16 9.61 0.77 8.74
CA ARG A 16 9.42 -0.44 7.89
C ARG A 16 10.18 -0.38 6.57
N SER A 17 10.47 0.82 6.06
CA SER A 17 11.27 1.02 4.84
C SER A 17 12.75 0.68 5.06
N VAL A 18 13.26 0.80 6.29
CA VAL A 18 14.67 0.51 6.63
C VAL A 18 14.93 -1.00 6.82
N GLU A 19 13.90 -1.78 7.20
CA GLU A 19 14.03 -3.23 7.36
C GLU A 19 14.19 -3.98 6.03
N SER A 20 13.61 -3.46 4.95
CA SER A 20 13.71 -4.07 3.61
C SER A 20 15.08 -3.90 2.96
N ALA A 21 15.95 -3.03 3.48
CA ALA A 21 17.30 -2.81 2.97
C ALA A 21 18.35 -3.79 3.54
N LYS A 22 17.97 -4.74 4.42
CA LYS A 22 18.88 -5.74 5.00
C LYS A 22 19.09 -7.00 4.15
N TYR A 23 18.41 -7.12 3.01
CA TYR A 23 18.54 -8.26 2.10
C TYR A 23 19.24 -7.86 0.80
N LEU A 24 20.46 -7.33 0.89
CA LEU A 24 21.40 -7.28 -0.23
C LEU A 24 22.81 -7.13 0.35
N GLY A 25 23.67 -8.11 0.08
CA GLY A 25 25.13 -7.96 0.20
C GLY A 25 25.77 -8.55 1.45
N SER A 26 26.00 -9.86 1.41
CA SER A 26 27.20 -10.46 2.02
C SER A 26 28.43 -9.79 1.40
N ASN A 27 29.31 -9.21 2.23
CA ASN A 27 30.78 -9.45 2.26
C ASN A 27 31.51 -8.41 3.13
N ASN A 28 32.48 -8.91 3.92
CA ASN A 28 33.48 -8.23 4.76
C ASN A 28 33.12 -7.75 6.19
N VAL A 29 33.21 -8.72 7.09
CA VAL A 29 33.94 -8.73 8.39
C VAL A 29 34.70 -7.45 8.77
N LEU A 30 34.45 -6.89 9.96
CA LEU A 30 35.44 -6.75 11.05
C LEU A 30 34.83 -6.24 12.37
N THR A 31 35.37 -6.78 13.46
CA THR A 31 34.87 -6.87 14.84
C THR A 31 35.34 -5.75 15.77
N LEU A 32 34.49 -5.31 16.72
CA LEU A 32 34.85 -4.38 17.79
C LEU A 32 34.80 -5.09 19.16
N SER A 33 35.95 -5.19 19.85
CA SER A 33 36.08 -5.72 21.21
C SER A 33 36.44 -4.62 22.23
N THR A 34 35.63 -4.57 23.28
CA THR A 34 35.75 -3.94 24.62
C THR A 34 37.16 -3.84 25.23
N THR A 35 37.50 -2.80 26.02
CA THR A 35 37.83 -2.87 27.49
C THR A 35 38.34 -1.53 28.13
N THR A 36 37.86 -1.24 29.37
CA THR A 36 38.49 -0.54 30.56
C THR A 36 39.14 0.87 30.41
N SER A 37 39.21 1.81 31.39
CA SER A 37 39.28 1.80 32.86
C SER A 37 39.12 3.24 33.44
N ARG A 38 39.04 3.33 34.78
CA ARG A 38 38.66 4.46 35.66
C ARG A 38 39.82 5.40 36.08
N SER A 39 39.46 6.66 36.39
CA SER A 39 39.83 7.50 37.59
C SER A 39 41.03 8.48 37.63
N ILE A 40 40.80 9.54 38.47
CA ILE A 40 41.72 10.51 39.15
C ILE A 40 42.04 11.81 38.37
N SER A 41 42.21 13.04 38.91
CA SER A 41 41.74 13.90 40.02
C SER A 41 42.59 15.22 39.94
N THR A 42 42.10 16.32 40.55
CA THR A 42 42.85 17.51 41.07
C THR A 42 42.99 18.81 40.23
N SER A 43 42.17 19.80 40.64
CA SER A 43 42.44 21.20 41.06
C SER A 43 43.08 22.28 40.15
N SER A 44 42.40 23.45 40.20
CA SER A 44 42.88 24.85 40.31
C SER A 44 42.64 25.81 39.12
N THR A 45 42.41 27.08 39.50
CA THR A 45 41.61 28.16 38.88
C THR A 45 42.38 29.15 37.99
N ASN A 46 41.70 29.64 36.93
CA ASN A 46 41.68 30.95 36.23
C ASN A 46 43.00 31.72 35.92
N TYR A 47 43.28 32.11 34.66
CA TYR A 47 42.89 33.33 33.92
C TYR A 47 43.45 33.31 32.47
N ALA A 48 42.96 34.20 31.61
CA ALA A 48 42.93 34.19 30.13
C ALA A 48 44.27 34.29 29.35
N ALA A 49 44.39 33.55 28.23
CA ALA A 49 44.67 34.01 26.85
C ALA A 49 45.31 32.91 25.94
N ALA A 50 44.74 32.75 24.73
CA ALA A 50 45.28 32.21 23.46
C ALA A 50 45.62 30.69 23.25
N GLN A 51 44.95 30.12 22.21
CA GLN A 51 45.35 29.03 21.28
C GLN A 51 45.56 27.60 21.87
N SER A 52 45.17 26.45 21.29
CA SER A 52 44.51 26.01 20.05
C SER A 52 44.19 24.50 20.19
N SER A 53 43.10 24.01 19.58
CA SER A 53 42.87 22.59 19.15
C SER A 53 41.45 22.46 18.55
N GLN A 54 41.20 23.07 17.38
CA GLN A 54 41.18 22.38 16.07
C GLN A 54 40.31 21.12 16.03
N THR A 55 39.01 21.32 15.83
CA THR A 55 38.01 20.56 15.05
C THR A 55 36.64 21.02 15.56
N THR A 56 35.93 21.97 14.97
CA THR A 56 35.63 22.10 13.54
C THR A 56 34.96 23.46 13.28
N PRO A 57 35.73 24.54 13.04
CA PRO A 57 35.15 25.76 12.47
C PRO A 57 34.46 25.49 11.12
N GLU A 58 34.88 24.45 10.39
CA GLU A 58 34.18 23.96 9.19
C GLU A 58 32.81 23.36 9.49
N VAL A 59 32.63 22.59 10.57
CA VAL A 59 31.32 22.00 10.88
C VAL A 59 30.38 23.08 11.44
N SER A 60 30.88 24.03 12.23
CA SER A 60 30.09 25.19 12.65
C SER A 60 29.72 26.10 11.47
N SER A 61 30.65 26.38 10.54
CA SER A 61 30.32 27.17 9.35
C SER A 61 29.42 26.42 8.37
N ILE A 62 29.53 25.09 8.28
CA ILE A 62 28.60 24.24 7.51
C ILE A 62 27.22 24.19 8.18
N LEU A 63 27.14 24.16 9.51
CA LEU A 63 25.88 24.23 10.25
C LEU A 63 25.25 25.61 10.13
N GLU A 64 26.03 26.69 10.27
CA GLU A 64 25.59 28.06 10.03
C GLU A 64 25.16 28.25 8.57
N GLN A 65 25.92 27.75 7.59
CA GLN A 65 25.53 27.76 6.18
C GLN A 65 24.31 26.89 5.90
N LYS A 66 24.13 25.75 6.58
CA LYS A 66 22.92 24.92 6.45
C LYS A 66 21.71 25.57 7.10
N ILE A 67 21.87 26.33 8.17
CA ILE A 67 20.80 27.05 8.87
C ILE A 67 20.44 28.35 8.14
N LEU A 68 21.44 29.13 7.70
CA LEU A 68 21.27 30.34 6.88
C LEU A 68 20.81 30.02 5.46
N GLY A 69 21.27 28.90 4.90
CA GLY A 69 20.85 28.34 3.61
C GLY A 69 19.50 27.62 3.68
N HIS A 70 18.98 27.33 4.88
CA HIS A 70 17.59 26.90 5.07
C HIS A 70 16.66 28.11 4.98
N GLN A 71 16.64 28.74 3.81
CA GLN A 71 15.64 29.75 3.49
C GLN A 71 14.28 29.08 3.45
N SER A 72 13.48 29.33 4.49
CA SER A 72 12.06 28.97 4.57
C SER A 72 11.19 29.63 3.49
N LYS A 73 11.81 30.36 2.56
CA LYS A 73 11.18 31.00 1.40
C LYS A 73 10.66 29.97 0.40
N GLN A 74 11.36 28.86 0.21
CA GLN A 74 11.05 27.90 -0.86
C GLN A 74 9.77 27.09 -0.56
N ASP A 75 9.51 26.73 0.70
CA ASP A 75 8.29 26.01 1.10
C ASP A 75 7.00 26.86 1.02
N LEU A 76 7.12 28.20 1.15
CA LEU A 76 5.96 29.10 1.13
C LEU A 76 5.39 29.32 -0.27
N GLU A 77 6.21 29.23 -1.32
CA GLU A 77 5.77 29.40 -2.71
C GLU A 77 5.09 28.13 -3.28
N GLU A 78 5.36 26.99 -2.65
CA GLU A 78 4.90 25.65 -3.06
C GLU A 78 3.69 25.15 -2.27
N THR A 79 3.24 25.93 -1.29
CA THR A 79 2.06 25.66 -0.47
C THR A 79 0.90 26.56 -0.87
N GLY A 80 -0.31 26.00 -0.78
CA GLY A 80 -1.55 26.72 -1.01
C GLY A 80 -2.58 26.44 0.07
N ARG A 81 -3.68 27.18 0.04
CA ARG A 81 -4.83 26.96 0.91
C ARG A 81 -6.10 26.80 0.07
N VAL A 82 -6.89 25.79 0.40
CA VAL A 82 -8.20 25.60 -0.23
C VAL A 82 -9.12 26.76 0.17
N LEU A 83 -9.65 27.47 -0.81
CA LEU A 83 -10.66 28.51 -0.62
C LEU A 83 -12.05 27.89 -0.53
N THR A 84 -12.41 27.12 -1.55
CA THR A 84 -13.72 26.49 -1.69
C THR A 84 -13.57 25.12 -2.33
N ILE A 85 -14.42 24.18 -1.94
CA ILE A 85 -14.53 22.88 -2.62
C ILE A 85 -15.99 22.56 -2.92
N GLY A 86 -16.26 22.09 -4.14
CA GLY A 86 -17.59 21.68 -4.56
C GLY A 86 -17.54 20.88 -5.85
N ASP A 87 -18.39 19.86 -5.95
CA ASP A 87 -18.54 18.99 -7.12
C ASP A 87 -17.20 18.45 -7.65
N GLY A 88 -16.30 18.06 -6.74
CA GLY A 88 -14.97 17.56 -7.09
C GLY A 88 -13.96 18.62 -7.55
N ILE A 89 -14.29 19.91 -7.51
CA ILE A 89 -13.38 21.02 -7.89
C ILE A 89 -13.02 21.82 -6.63
N ALA A 90 -11.73 21.96 -6.38
CA ALA A 90 -11.16 22.80 -5.33
C ALA A 90 -10.54 24.06 -5.93
N ARG A 91 -10.88 25.23 -5.39
CA ARG A 91 -10.15 26.47 -5.67
C ARG A 91 -9.10 26.66 -4.61
N VAL A 92 -7.86 26.87 -5.03
CA VAL A 92 -6.71 26.98 -4.13
C VAL A 92 -6.05 28.34 -4.29
N TYR A 93 -5.84 29.05 -3.19
CA TYR A 93 -5.01 30.25 -3.14
C TYR A 93 -3.54 29.89 -2.94
N GLY A 94 -2.64 30.56 -3.66
CA GLY A 94 -1.19 30.35 -3.54
C GLY A 94 -0.65 29.50 -4.69
N LEU A 95 0.25 28.54 -4.38
CA LEU A 95 0.86 27.66 -5.37
C LEU A 95 1.51 28.42 -6.54
N LYS A 96 2.31 29.45 -6.25
CA LYS A 96 2.83 30.41 -7.25
C LYS A 96 3.60 29.75 -8.39
N ASN A 97 4.25 28.62 -8.11
CA ASN A 97 5.11 27.94 -9.06
C ASN A 97 4.45 26.70 -9.67
N ILE A 98 3.14 26.47 -9.47
CA ILE A 98 2.44 25.30 -10.03
C ILE A 98 2.42 25.33 -11.55
N GLN A 99 2.59 24.17 -12.15
CA GLN A 99 2.48 23.99 -13.58
C GLN A 99 1.06 23.54 -13.94
N ALA A 100 0.58 23.92 -15.11
CA ALA A 100 -0.64 23.31 -15.64
C ALA A 100 -0.43 21.80 -15.72
N GLU A 101 -1.47 21.03 -15.39
CA GLU A 101 -1.44 19.56 -15.44
C GLU A 101 -0.48 18.89 -14.42
N GLU A 102 -0.06 19.56 -13.35
CA GLU A 102 0.67 18.94 -12.22
C GLU A 102 -0.24 17.99 -11.43
N MET A 103 0.29 16.83 -10.99
CA MET A 103 -0.43 15.61 -10.59
C MET A 103 -1.68 15.85 -9.72
N GLY A 104 -2.82 16.03 -10.40
CA GLY A 104 -4.10 16.37 -9.76
C GLY A 104 -4.85 17.56 -10.36
N MET A 105 -4.91 17.70 -11.69
CA MET A 105 -5.89 18.54 -12.40
C MET A 105 -5.89 20.05 -12.09
N ALA A 106 -4.72 20.70 -12.11
CA ALA A 106 -4.68 22.15 -12.27
C ALA A 106 -5.16 22.52 -13.68
N LEU A 107 -6.48 22.76 -13.83
CA LEU A 107 -7.14 23.06 -15.10
C LEU A 107 -7.04 24.54 -15.47
N ASN A 108 -7.19 25.39 -14.46
CA ASN A 108 -7.23 26.84 -14.66
C ASN A 108 -6.25 27.53 -13.71
N LEU A 109 -5.33 28.30 -14.27
CA LEU A 109 -4.37 29.12 -13.53
C LEU A 109 -4.85 30.57 -13.60
N GLU A 110 -5.56 31.01 -12.57
CA GLU A 110 -5.91 32.42 -12.42
C GLU A 110 -4.79 33.15 -11.66
N PRO A 111 -4.64 34.48 -11.80
CA PRO A 111 -3.61 35.24 -11.10
C PRO A 111 -3.64 35.09 -9.58
N ASP A 112 -4.85 34.89 -9.03
CA ASP A 112 -5.10 34.89 -7.59
C ASP A 112 -5.44 33.50 -7.04
N ASN A 113 -5.91 32.56 -7.87
CA ASN A 113 -6.28 31.22 -7.44
C ASN A 113 -6.09 30.19 -8.56
N VAL A 114 -6.05 28.92 -8.17
CA VAL A 114 -5.88 27.81 -9.09
C VAL A 114 -7.07 26.86 -8.95
N GLY A 115 -7.69 26.52 -10.08
CA GLY A 115 -8.72 25.50 -10.16
C GLY A 115 -8.08 24.11 -10.23
N VAL A 116 -8.21 23.35 -9.16
CA VAL A 116 -7.67 22.00 -8.99
C VAL A 116 -8.84 21.03 -8.93
N VAL A 117 -8.88 20.03 -9.80
CA VAL A 117 -9.91 18.98 -9.69
C VAL A 117 -9.37 17.81 -8.87
N VAL A 118 -10.20 17.35 -7.95
CA VAL A 118 -9.84 16.38 -6.92
C VAL A 118 -10.06 14.99 -7.46
N PHE A 119 -8.98 14.21 -7.55
CA PHE A 119 -9.08 12.77 -7.73
C PHE A 119 -9.41 12.09 -6.41
N GLY A 120 -10.63 11.57 -6.28
CA GLY A 120 -11.10 10.83 -5.10
C GLY A 120 -12.29 11.47 -4.42
N ASN A 121 -12.40 11.30 -3.10
CA ASN A 121 -13.55 11.76 -2.32
C ASN A 121 -13.35 13.21 -1.83
N ASP A 122 -14.08 14.13 -2.42
CA ASP A 122 -14.07 15.57 -2.12
C ASP A 122 -14.56 15.90 -0.70
N ARG A 123 -15.43 15.07 -0.12
CA ARG A 123 -16.03 15.28 1.22
C ARG A 123 -15.03 15.32 2.37
N LEU A 124 -13.82 14.80 2.16
CA LEU A 124 -12.78 14.75 3.17
C LEU A 124 -12.00 16.06 3.29
N ILE A 125 -12.07 16.90 2.27
CA ILE A 125 -11.32 18.16 2.17
C ILE A 125 -12.20 19.30 2.67
N LYS A 126 -11.59 20.24 3.40
CA LYS A 126 -12.27 21.42 3.93
C LYS A 126 -11.60 22.70 3.47
N GLU A 127 -12.38 23.77 3.49
CA GLU A 127 -11.88 25.13 3.30
C GLU A 127 -10.81 25.44 4.35
N GLY A 128 -9.71 26.04 3.90
CA GLY A 128 -8.54 26.35 4.71
C GLY A 128 -7.52 25.22 4.82
N ASP A 129 -7.79 24.02 4.28
CA ASP A 129 -6.81 22.95 4.26
C ASP A 129 -5.56 23.35 3.46
N ILE A 130 -4.40 22.92 3.95
CA ILE A 130 -3.11 23.20 3.31
C ILE A 130 -2.87 22.16 2.24
N VAL A 131 -2.67 22.62 1.02
CA VAL A 131 -2.28 21.79 -0.12
C VAL A 131 -0.84 22.09 -0.50
N LYS A 132 -0.17 21.08 -1.05
CA LYS A 132 1.21 21.16 -1.50
C LYS A 132 1.28 20.72 -2.94
N ARG A 133 2.18 21.35 -3.69
CA ARG A 133 2.54 20.88 -5.03
C ARG A 133 3.27 19.54 -4.95
N THR A 134 3.24 18.76 -6.03
CA THR A 134 3.95 17.48 -6.16
C THR A 134 5.28 17.62 -6.91
N GLY A 135 5.44 18.66 -7.72
CA GLY A 135 6.62 18.95 -8.54
C GLY A 135 6.69 18.16 -9.86
N ALA A 136 5.68 17.33 -10.14
CA ALA A 136 5.64 16.46 -11.31
C ALA A 136 4.31 16.62 -12.06
N ILE A 137 4.41 16.73 -13.39
CA ILE A 137 3.26 16.63 -14.30
C ILE A 137 2.58 15.27 -14.08
N VAL A 138 1.26 15.20 -14.24
CA VAL A 138 0.50 13.93 -14.13
C VAL A 138 1.19 12.84 -14.94
N ASP A 139 1.70 11.84 -14.25
CA ASP A 139 2.20 10.60 -14.82
C ASP A 139 1.41 9.42 -14.28
N VAL A 140 1.37 8.35 -15.08
CA VAL A 140 0.73 7.09 -14.71
C VAL A 140 1.82 6.02 -14.84
N PRO A 141 2.03 5.19 -13.80
CA PRO A 141 2.99 4.10 -13.90
C PRO A 141 2.60 3.16 -15.03
N ILE A 142 3.58 2.71 -15.83
CA ILE A 142 3.42 1.71 -16.89
C ILE A 142 4.40 0.56 -16.70
N GLY A 143 4.01 -0.65 -17.12
CA GLY A 143 4.86 -1.83 -17.08
C GLY A 143 4.07 -3.14 -17.16
N ASP A 144 4.77 -4.25 -17.35
CA ASP A 144 4.17 -5.59 -17.48
C ASP A 144 3.36 -6.00 -16.22
N GLU A 145 3.65 -5.39 -15.07
CA GLU A 145 2.91 -5.59 -13.82
C GLU A 145 1.43 -5.22 -13.95
N LEU A 146 1.06 -4.32 -14.87
CA LEU A 146 -0.33 -3.89 -15.07
C LEU A 146 -1.15 -4.89 -15.90
N LEU A 147 -0.50 -5.84 -16.57
CA LEU A 147 -1.17 -6.73 -17.51
C LEU A 147 -2.25 -7.58 -16.81
N GLY A 148 -3.50 -7.20 -17.03
CA GLY A 148 -4.72 -7.79 -16.46
C GLY A 148 -4.97 -7.50 -14.99
N ARG A 149 -4.40 -6.42 -14.48
CA ARG A 149 -4.90 -5.77 -13.28
C ARG A 149 -6.00 -4.78 -13.65
N VAL A 150 -6.93 -4.56 -12.73
CA VAL A 150 -7.90 -3.46 -12.85
C VAL A 150 -7.33 -2.27 -12.08
N VAL A 151 -7.07 -1.20 -12.80
CA VAL A 151 -6.40 0.00 -12.27
C VAL A 151 -7.30 1.21 -12.36
N ASP A 152 -7.11 2.14 -11.43
CA ASP A 152 -7.69 3.48 -11.46
C ASP A 152 -7.03 4.34 -12.54
N ALA A 153 -7.63 5.49 -12.85
CA ALA A 153 -7.08 6.49 -13.77
C ALA A 153 -5.67 6.98 -13.38
N LEU A 154 -5.32 6.89 -12.09
CA LEU A 154 -3.98 7.21 -11.57
C LEU A 154 -3.00 6.03 -11.62
N GLY A 155 -3.38 4.90 -12.22
CA GLY A 155 -2.56 3.68 -12.26
C GLY A 155 -2.52 2.90 -10.95
N ASN A 156 -3.27 3.33 -9.94
CA ASN A 156 -3.39 2.61 -8.68
C ASN A 156 -4.24 1.35 -8.87
N PRO A 157 -3.77 0.17 -8.48
CA PRO A 157 -4.54 -1.06 -8.62
C PRO A 157 -5.72 -1.12 -7.65
N ILE A 158 -6.92 -1.35 -8.18
CA ILE A 158 -8.18 -1.48 -7.42
C ILE A 158 -8.53 -2.96 -7.19
N ASP A 159 -7.85 -3.86 -7.89
CA ASP A 159 -8.12 -5.30 -7.93
C ASP A 159 -7.87 -6.06 -6.61
N GLY A 160 -7.32 -5.39 -5.60
CA GLY A 160 -6.90 -6.01 -4.34
C GLY A 160 -5.76 -7.01 -4.56
N LYS A 161 -4.87 -7.16 -3.58
CA LYS A 161 -3.67 -8.03 -3.71
C LYS A 161 -3.95 -9.50 -4.07
N VAL A 162 -5.20 -9.93 -4.01
CA VAL A 162 -5.65 -11.31 -4.24
C VAL A 162 -5.82 -11.63 -5.73
N SER A 163 -6.32 -10.68 -6.54
CA SER A 163 -6.64 -10.92 -7.95
C SER A 163 -5.38 -11.16 -8.81
N GLY A 164 -4.29 -10.42 -8.53
CA GLY A 164 -3.03 -10.56 -9.28
C GLY A 164 -2.42 -11.96 -9.23
N LYS A 165 -2.48 -12.63 -8.07
CA LYS A 165 -2.02 -14.03 -7.93
C LYS A 165 -2.89 -15.00 -8.71
N MET A 166 -4.21 -14.78 -8.68
CA MET A 166 -5.17 -15.65 -9.35
C MET A 166 -4.95 -15.69 -10.86
N LYS A 167 -4.68 -14.55 -11.48
CA LYS A 167 -4.44 -14.48 -12.93
C LYS A 167 -3.21 -15.28 -13.35
N LEU A 168 -2.12 -15.18 -12.58
CA LEU A 168 -0.90 -15.93 -12.83
C LEU A 168 -1.13 -17.45 -12.68
N GLU A 169 -1.83 -17.87 -11.61
CA GLU A 169 -2.18 -19.27 -11.39
C GLU A 169 -3.09 -19.83 -12.50
N LEU A 170 -4.06 -19.04 -12.98
CA LEU A 170 -4.95 -19.44 -14.08
C LEU A 170 -4.23 -19.51 -15.43
N ALA A 171 -3.25 -18.63 -15.68
CA ALA A 171 -2.41 -18.68 -16.87
C ALA A 171 -1.59 -19.98 -16.88
N GLN A 172 -0.89 -20.27 -15.78
CA GLN A 172 -0.13 -21.51 -15.61
C GLN A 172 -1.04 -22.74 -15.71
N TYR A 173 -2.23 -22.69 -15.12
CA TYR A 173 -3.21 -23.78 -15.22
C TYR A 173 -3.58 -24.07 -16.67
N ARG A 174 -3.82 -23.06 -17.50
CA ARG A 174 -4.19 -23.27 -18.91
C ARG A 174 -3.06 -23.91 -19.71
N GLU A 175 -1.82 -23.52 -19.45
CA GLU A 175 -0.64 -24.13 -20.08
C GLU A 175 -0.52 -25.60 -19.66
N VAL A 176 -0.49 -25.85 -18.35
CA VAL A 176 -0.28 -27.19 -17.79
C VAL A 176 -1.45 -28.13 -18.11
N ALA A 177 -2.68 -27.65 -18.12
CA ALA A 177 -3.86 -28.45 -18.46
C ALA A 177 -3.85 -28.96 -19.90
N ALA A 178 -3.27 -28.20 -20.84
CA ALA A 178 -3.10 -28.66 -22.21
C ALA A 178 -2.11 -29.83 -22.31
N PHE A 179 -1.02 -29.81 -21.52
CA PHE A 179 -0.04 -30.90 -21.48
C PHE A 179 -0.53 -32.13 -20.72
N ALA A 180 -1.26 -31.91 -19.62
CA ALA A 180 -1.80 -32.97 -18.79
C ALA A 180 -2.83 -33.86 -19.48
N GLN A 181 -3.43 -33.39 -20.60
CA GLN A 181 -4.33 -34.22 -21.42
C GLN A 181 -3.61 -35.38 -22.12
N PHE A 182 -2.28 -35.31 -22.26
CA PHE A 182 -1.49 -36.29 -23.00
C PHE A 182 -0.56 -37.15 -22.12
N GLY A 183 -0.43 -36.82 -20.83
CA GLY A 183 0.45 -37.52 -19.89
C GLY A 183 -0.34 -38.33 -18.86
N SER A 184 0.07 -39.58 -18.61
CA SER A 184 -0.58 -40.45 -17.62
C SER A 184 -0.07 -40.27 -16.19
N ASP A 185 1.10 -39.67 -16.02
CA ASP A 185 1.76 -39.54 -14.72
C ASP A 185 2.19 -38.08 -14.51
N LEU A 186 1.55 -37.43 -13.55
CA LEU A 186 1.74 -36.02 -13.21
C LEU A 186 2.33 -35.99 -11.80
N ASP A 187 3.38 -35.20 -11.60
CA ASP A 187 3.96 -35.01 -10.27
C ASP A 187 2.98 -34.32 -9.32
N ALA A 188 3.20 -34.46 -8.02
CA ALA A 188 2.29 -33.95 -6.99
C ALA A 188 2.08 -32.42 -7.04
N ALA A 189 3.09 -31.65 -7.47
CA ALA A 189 2.96 -30.20 -7.60
C ALA A 189 2.07 -29.84 -8.80
N THR A 190 2.26 -30.51 -9.93
CA THR A 190 1.40 -30.36 -11.11
C THR A 190 -0.04 -30.77 -10.84
N GLN A 191 -0.27 -31.88 -10.14
CA GLN A 191 -1.62 -32.28 -9.74
C GLN A 191 -2.28 -31.24 -8.85
N SER A 192 -1.54 -30.67 -7.90
CA SER A 192 -2.06 -29.63 -7.00
C SER A 192 -2.43 -28.36 -7.77
N LEU A 193 -1.61 -27.96 -8.75
CA LEU A 193 -1.88 -26.81 -9.61
C LEU A 193 -3.12 -27.03 -10.49
N LEU A 194 -3.25 -28.21 -11.11
CA LEU A 194 -4.43 -28.57 -11.90
C LEU A 194 -5.69 -28.62 -11.03
N ASN A 195 -5.59 -29.27 -9.87
CA ASN A 195 -6.67 -29.34 -8.90
C ASN A 195 -7.15 -27.95 -8.49
N ARG A 196 -6.24 -27.03 -8.17
CA ARG A 196 -6.60 -25.65 -7.85
C ARG A 196 -7.22 -24.93 -9.05
N GLY A 197 -6.62 -25.06 -10.23
CA GLY A 197 -7.08 -24.39 -11.44
C GLY A 197 -8.50 -24.78 -11.84
N VAL A 198 -8.84 -26.07 -11.80
CA VAL A 198 -10.22 -26.56 -12.02
C VAL A 198 -11.20 -25.86 -11.07
N ARG A 199 -10.84 -25.74 -9.79
CA ARG A 199 -11.69 -25.15 -8.76
C ARG A 199 -11.83 -23.64 -8.95
N LEU A 200 -10.75 -22.94 -9.29
CA LEU A 200 -10.77 -21.52 -9.62
C LEU A 200 -11.66 -21.24 -10.84
N THR A 201 -11.61 -22.09 -11.87
CA THR A 201 -12.49 -21.92 -13.04
C THR A 201 -13.97 -22.15 -12.72
N GLU A 202 -14.27 -23.04 -11.79
CA GLU A 202 -15.65 -23.25 -11.32
C GLU A 202 -16.14 -22.08 -10.46
N LEU A 203 -15.28 -21.56 -9.59
CA LEU A 203 -15.57 -20.42 -8.72
C LEU A 203 -15.87 -19.14 -9.51
N LEU A 204 -15.31 -19.01 -10.72
CA LEU A 204 -15.54 -17.87 -11.60
C LEU A 204 -16.86 -17.96 -12.40
N LYS A 205 -17.61 -19.06 -12.31
CA LYS A 205 -18.86 -19.19 -13.04
C LYS A 205 -19.95 -18.36 -12.36
N GLN A 206 -20.32 -17.27 -13.00
CA GLN A 206 -21.40 -16.40 -12.53
C GLN A 206 -22.66 -16.60 -13.38
N GLY A 207 -23.82 -16.68 -12.71
CA GLY A 207 -25.11 -16.64 -13.38
C GLY A 207 -25.39 -15.27 -14.01
N GLN A 208 -26.18 -15.25 -15.07
CA GLN A 208 -26.59 -14.00 -15.71
C GLN A 208 -27.48 -13.17 -14.76
N TYR A 209 -27.32 -11.85 -14.76
CA TYR A 209 -28.08 -10.88 -13.94
C TYR A 209 -27.97 -11.04 -12.42
N VAL A 210 -26.93 -11.70 -11.92
CA VAL A 210 -26.64 -11.77 -10.48
C VAL A 210 -25.40 -10.94 -10.18
N PRO A 211 -25.47 -9.58 -10.12
CA PRO A 211 -24.32 -8.77 -9.78
C PRO A 211 -23.92 -9.01 -8.32
N MET A 212 -22.61 -9.12 -8.07
CA MET A 212 -22.03 -9.30 -6.74
C MET A 212 -21.25 -8.04 -6.35
N ALA A 213 -21.38 -7.60 -5.09
CA ALA A 213 -20.64 -6.44 -4.59
C ALA A 213 -19.13 -6.74 -4.48
N ILE A 214 -18.28 -5.71 -4.53
CA ILE A 214 -16.83 -5.91 -4.62
C ILE A 214 -16.27 -6.56 -3.35
N GLU A 215 -16.81 -6.20 -2.19
CA GLU A 215 -16.48 -6.81 -0.90
C GLU A 215 -16.77 -8.31 -0.86
N GLU A 216 -17.85 -8.75 -1.51
CA GLU A 216 -18.25 -10.15 -1.60
C GLU A 216 -17.34 -10.90 -2.57
N GLN A 217 -17.08 -10.32 -3.75
CA GLN A 217 -16.17 -10.87 -4.75
C GLN A 217 -14.77 -11.12 -4.16
N VAL A 218 -14.23 -10.13 -3.44
CA VAL A 218 -12.90 -10.23 -2.81
C VAL A 218 -12.83 -11.39 -1.82
N CYS A 219 -13.88 -11.62 -1.01
CA CYS A 219 -13.91 -12.72 -0.04
C CYS A 219 -14.00 -14.09 -0.71
N VAL A 220 -14.81 -14.22 -1.77
CA VAL A 220 -14.93 -15.47 -2.53
C VAL A 220 -13.62 -15.81 -3.23
N ILE A 221 -13.02 -14.84 -3.93
CA ILE A 221 -11.74 -14.99 -4.63
C ILE A 221 -10.62 -15.34 -3.65
N TYR A 222 -10.62 -14.73 -2.45
CA TYR A 222 -9.66 -15.03 -1.39
C TYR A 222 -9.64 -16.52 -0.99
N ALA A 223 -10.82 -17.14 -0.85
CA ALA A 223 -10.92 -18.56 -0.49
C ALA A 223 -10.28 -19.47 -1.55
N GLY A 224 -10.45 -19.14 -2.84
CA GLY A 224 -9.84 -19.86 -3.96
C GLY A 224 -8.32 -19.69 -4.02
N VAL A 225 -7.82 -18.45 -4.02
CA VAL A 225 -6.39 -18.13 -4.21
C VAL A 225 -5.51 -18.63 -3.07
N ARG A 226 -6.02 -18.65 -1.84
CA ARG A 226 -5.28 -19.18 -0.68
C ARG A 226 -5.31 -20.71 -0.58
N GLY A 227 -5.99 -21.39 -1.50
CA GLY A 227 -6.07 -22.85 -1.54
C GLY A 227 -6.98 -23.45 -0.48
N HIS A 228 -7.91 -22.67 0.09
CA HIS A 228 -8.85 -23.20 1.08
C HIS A 228 -9.90 -24.14 0.45
N LEU A 229 -10.08 -24.04 -0.86
CA LEU A 229 -11.01 -24.87 -1.64
C LEU A 229 -10.37 -26.13 -2.23
N ASP A 230 -9.05 -26.32 -2.07
CA ASP A 230 -8.31 -27.43 -2.72
C ASP A 230 -8.83 -28.82 -2.30
N LYS A 231 -9.45 -28.94 -1.12
CA LYS A 231 -10.03 -30.20 -0.61
C LYS A 231 -11.48 -30.45 -1.04
N LEU A 232 -12.16 -29.46 -1.60
CA LEU A 232 -13.56 -29.58 -2.03
C LEU A 232 -13.64 -30.15 -3.43
N ASP A 233 -14.68 -30.92 -3.73
CA ASP A 233 -14.91 -31.40 -5.11
C ASP A 233 -15.38 -30.24 -6.01
N PRO A 234 -14.98 -30.22 -7.30
CA PRO A 234 -15.37 -29.16 -8.24
C PRO A 234 -16.88 -28.93 -8.32
N SER A 235 -17.68 -30.00 -8.37
CA SER A 235 -19.15 -29.90 -8.51
C SER A 235 -19.85 -29.20 -7.33
N LYS A 236 -19.18 -29.05 -6.19
CA LYS A 236 -19.74 -28.47 -4.96
C LYS A 236 -19.39 -26.99 -4.78
N ILE A 237 -18.57 -26.42 -5.66
CA ILE A 237 -18.05 -25.05 -5.53
C ILE A 237 -19.15 -24.00 -5.68
N THR A 238 -20.07 -24.16 -6.62
CA THR A 238 -21.19 -23.21 -6.79
C THR A 238 -22.10 -23.20 -5.55
N LYS A 239 -22.32 -24.36 -4.92
CA LYS A 239 -23.08 -24.46 -3.66
C LYS A 239 -22.32 -23.84 -2.49
N PHE A 240 -21.01 -24.06 -2.44
CA PHE A 240 -20.12 -23.44 -1.46
C PHE A 240 -20.19 -21.92 -1.57
N GLU A 241 -20.06 -21.36 -2.77
CA GLU A 241 -20.12 -19.91 -3.00
C GLU A 241 -21.41 -19.31 -2.45
N GLN A 242 -22.57 -19.88 -2.80
CA GLN A 242 -23.86 -19.39 -2.34
C GLN A 242 -24.01 -19.46 -0.81
N ALA A 243 -23.61 -20.59 -0.21
CA ALA A 243 -23.69 -20.78 1.23
C ALA A 243 -22.69 -19.87 1.98
N PHE A 244 -21.50 -19.67 1.44
CA PHE A 244 -20.46 -18.81 2.00
C PHE A 244 -20.87 -17.35 1.93
N LEU A 245 -21.45 -16.90 0.81
CA LEU A 245 -22.00 -15.56 0.67
C LEU A 245 -23.13 -15.29 1.67
N GLN A 246 -24.02 -16.25 1.90
CA GLN A 246 -25.06 -16.14 2.93
C GLN A 246 -24.46 -16.05 4.34
N HIS A 247 -23.45 -16.86 4.63
CA HIS A 247 -22.76 -16.84 5.92
C HIS A 247 -22.05 -15.51 6.19
N LEU A 248 -21.33 -14.96 5.19
CA LEU A 248 -20.69 -13.66 5.29
C LEU A 248 -21.70 -12.53 5.52
N LYS A 249 -22.80 -12.52 4.75
CA LYS A 249 -23.88 -11.54 4.90
C LYS A 249 -24.60 -11.64 6.25
N GLY A 250 -24.72 -12.85 6.80
CA GLY A 250 -25.40 -13.10 8.06
C GLY A 250 -24.55 -12.79 9.29
N GLN A 251 -23.31 -13.27 9.32
CA GLN A 251 -22.49 -13.32 10.55
C GLN A 251 -21.29 -12.38 10.52
N HIS A 252 -20.77 -12.00 9.35
CA HIS A 252 -19.49 -11.30 9.20
C HIS A 252 -19.58 -10.03 8.34
N LYS A 253 -20.60 -9.20 8.60
CA LYS A 253 -20.75 -7.89 7.94
C LYS A 253 -19.60 -6.93 8.28
N ASP A 254 -18.99 -7.08 9.44
CA ASP A 254 -17.85 -6.29 9.92
C ASP A 254 -16.63 -6.41 8.99
N VAL A 255 -16.39 -7.61 8.45
CA VAL A 255 -15.32 -7.88 7.49
C VAL A 255 -15.63 -7.23 6.15
N LEU A 256 -16.87 -7.34 5.67
CA LEU A 256 -17.31 -6.73 4.42
C LEU A 256 -17.19 -5.19 4.46
N GLU A 257 -17.61 -4.55 5.55
CA GLU A 257 -17.46 -3.11 5.75
C GLU A 257 -15.99 -2.67 5.84
N SER A 258 -15.16 -3.49 6.48
CA SER A 258 -13.71 -3.23 6.58
C SER A 258 -13.04 -3.28 5.20
N VAL A 259 -13.41 -4.24 4.36
CA VAL A 259 -12.91 -4.37 2.98
C VAL A 259 -13.39 -3.19 2.14
N ARG A 260 -14.68 -2.84 2.22
CA ARG A 260 -15.26 -1.72 1.47
C ARG A 260 -14.64 -0.36 1.83
N SER A 261 -14.34 -0.13 3.11
CA SER A 261 -13.84 1.17 3.57
C SER A 261 -12.35 1.35 3.30
N LYS A 262 -11.57 0.27 3.41
CA LYS A 262 -10.11 0.34 3.29
C LYS A 262 -9.61 0.07 1.88
N ASN A 263 -10.43 -0.51 1.00
CA ASN A 263 -10.06 -0.96 -0.35
C ASN A 263 -8.83 -1.90 -0.40
N GLU A 264 -8.38 -2.40 0.75
CA GLU A 264 -7.21 -3.26 0.92
C GLU A 264 -7.48 -4.32 1.98
N ILE A 265 -6.92 -5.51 1.76
CA ILE A 265 -6.84 -6.54 2.78
C ILE A 265 -5.64 -6.24 3.68
N THR A 266 -5.91 -5.67 4.87
CA THR A 266 -4.90 -5.51 5.90
C THR A 266 -4.54 -6.85 6.53
N PRO A 267 -3.35 -6.99 7.17
CA PRO A 267 -2.94 -8.25 7.81
C PRO A 267 -3.93 -8.73 8.89
N GLU A 268 -4.61 -7.80 9.56
CA GLU A 268 -5.64 -8.10 10.56
C GLU A 268 -6.89 -8.71 9.90
N THR A 269 -7.33 -8.15 8.77
CA THR A 269 -8.47 -8.66 8.00
C THR A 269 -8.14 -10.00 7.36
N ASP A 270 -6.90 -10.21 6.89
CA ASP A 270 -6.41 -11.49 6.35
C ASP A 270 -6.48 -12.61 7.40
N ALA A 271 -6.04 -12.35 8.63
CA ALA A 271 -6.10 -13.34 9.71
C ALA A 271 -7.56 -13.72 10.06
N LYS A 272 -8.45 -12.74 10.15
CA LYS A 272 -9.88 -12.97 10.40
C LYS A 272 -10.54 -13.74 9.27
N LEU A 273 -10.31 -13.35 8.02
CA LEU A 273 -10.84 -14.03 6.84
C LEU A 273 -10.37 -15.48 6.78
N LYS A 274 -9.11 -15.74 7.08
CA LYS A 274 -8.57 -17.10 7.14
C LYS A 274 -9.30 -17.96 8.17
N GLU A 275 -9.53 -17.44 9.36
CA GLU A 275 -10.26 -18.16 10.42
C GLU A 275 -11.71 -18.44 10.02
N ILE A 276 -12.41 -17.44 9.48
CA ILE A 276 -13.80 -17.58 8.99
C ILE A 276 -13.88 -18.65 7.90
N VAL A 277 -12.99 -18.59 6.91
CA VAL A 277 -12.97 -19.56 5.81
C VAL A 277 -12.65 -20.97 6.31
N GLN A 278 -11.70 -21.12 7.23
CA GLN A 278 -11.35 -22.44 7.79
C GLN A 278 -12.50 -23.04 8.62
N ASN A 279 -13.15 -22.21 9.45
CA ASN A 279 -14.31 -22.63 10.23
C ASN A 279 -15.48 -23.00 9.32
N PHE A 280 -15.70 -22.23 8.26
CA PHE A 280 -16.76 -22.51 7.30
C PHE A 280 -16.47 -23.78 6.48
N VAL A 281 -15.27 -23.94 5.93
CA VAL A 281 -14.89 -25.15 5.15
C VAL A 281 -14.96 -26.42 6.01
N SER A 282 -14.59 -26.35 7.28
CA SER A 282 -14.70 -27.51 8.20
C SER A 282 -16.15 -27.83 8.58
N SER A 283 -17.00 -26.82 8.71
CA SER A 283 -18.45 -27.00 8.92
C SER A 283 -19.20 -27.40 7.65
N PHE A 284 -18.67 -27.06 6.47
CA PHE A 284 -19.31 -27.29 5.18
C PHE A 284 -19.13 -28.76 4.77
N LYS A 285 -20.09 -29.59 5.19
CA LYS A 285 -20.29 -30.91 4.59
C LYS A 285 -21.16 -30.75 3.36
N ALA A 286 -20.58 -31.09 2.21
CA ALA A 286 -21.25 -31.08 0.93
C ALA A 286 -21.74 -32.48 0.54
#